data_AF-A0A7H0VDN4-F1
#
_entry.id   AF-A0A7H0VDN4-F1
#
_cell.length_a   1.000
_cell.length_b   1.000
_cell.length_c   1.000
_cell.angle_alpha   90.00
_cell.angle_beta   90.00
_cell.angle_gamma   90.00
#
_symmetry.space_group_name_H-M   'P 1'
#
loop_
_entity.id
_entity.type
_entity.pdbx_description
1 polymer ?
#
loop_
_entity_poly.entity_id
_entity_poly.type
_entity_poly.pdbx_seq_one_letter_code
_entity_poly.pdbx_strand_id
1 'polypeptide(L)'
;MKLYQDLSLVTDSAYNLASIINDGKYDNILYYEFHEKVEATKIINCLEGLESFTARSINYYKIFNSYGIVDEFPAIIHIAVKLADEWFIASDCGSNYYLGYGPSGILKLREACAKKNVMGIVSECDFDKWLTYKFGKGKKYSENLNNNKDLIQFQKLIKSLQHLTAEMQRKPSEYQNLQEENLRDKMLTPLNVVFKGRINAEAKNNKGKTDILLRTKDGLNEYIFELKVWGGIRTLKKAIDQLQGYLSWHNKYSGIVMFCYNSDFTSVLNKSEQFLKDNYSFEKRGKLIENEFRFRLVHPTDRSKTIELHLIFINLKTTK
;
A
#
# COMPACT_ATOMS: atom_id res chain seq x y z
N MET A 1 27.12 14.48 -11.22
CA MET A 1 26.26 13.29 -11.32
C MET A 1 24.87 13.71 -10.86
N LYS A 2 23.86 13.78 -11.76
CA LYS A 2 22.52 14.25 -11.36
C LYS A 2 21.83 13.13 -10.58
N LEU A 3 21.61 13.38 -9.29
CA LEU A 3 20.87 12.50 -8.39
C LEU A 3 19.37 12.77 -8.55
N TYR A 4 18.55 11.76 -8.27
CA TYR A 4 17.09 11.90 -8.17
C TYR A 4 16.63 11.42 -6.79
N GLN A 5 15.50 11.95 -6.34
CA GLN A 5 14.78 11.48 -5.15
C GLN A 5 13.74 10.44 -5.57
N ASP A 6 13.79 9.26 -4.96
CA ASP A 6 12.83 8.18 -5.22
C ASP A 6 11.66 8.26 -4.23
N LEU A 7 10.50 8.69 -4.75
CA LEU A 7 9.25 8.81 -4.03
C LEU A 7 8.32 7.61 -4.25
N SER A 8 8.78 6.51 -4.86
CA SER A 8 7.95 5.31 -5.10
C SER A 8 7.37 4.73 -3.80
N LEU A 9 7.97 5.03 -2.65
CA LEU A 9 7.57 4.56 -1.32
C LEU A 9 6.68 5.56 -0.58
N VAL A 10 6.60 6.79 -1.07
CA VAL A 10 5.88 7.86 -0.39
C VAL A 10 4.40 7.71 -0.73
N THR A 11 3.58 7.51 0.30
CA THR A 11 2.12 7.53 0.13
C THR A 11 1.70 8.86 -0.46
N ASP A 12 0.84 8.80 -1.48
CA ASP A 12 0.31 9.97 -2.16
C ASP A 12 1.41 10.84 -2.80
N SER A 13 2.52 10.22 -3.24
CA SER A 13 3.64 10.87 -3.92
C SER A 13 3.20 11.83 -5.04
N ALA A 14 2.27 11.42 -5.89
CA ALA A 14 1.70 12.25 -6.95
C ALA A 14 0.90 13.45 -6.40
N TYR A 15 0.16 13.29 -5.29
CA TYR A 15 -0.52 14.40 -4.61
C TYR A 15 0.48 15.37 -3.98
N ASN A 16 1.53 14.86 -3.34
CA ASN A 16 2.56 15.69 -2.72
C ASN A 16 3.28 16.53 -3.78
N LEU A 17 3.67 15.90 -4.91
CA LEU A 17 4.24 16.62 -6.05
C LEU A 17 3.27 17.65 -6.62
N ALA A 18 1.98 17.33 -6.71
CA ALA A 18 0.95 18.27 -7.15
C ALA A 18 0.84 19.48 -6.21
N SER A 19 0.87 19.27 -4.89
CA SER A 19 0.87 20.36 -3.89
C SER A 19 2.12 21.22 -4.05
N ILE A 20 3.30 20.61 -4.14
CA ILE A 20 4.57 21.33 -4.31
C ILE A 20 4.53 22.20 -5.58
N ILE A 21 4.02 21.69 -6.70
CA ILE A 21 3.88 22.47 -7.94
C ILE A 21 2.90 23.63 -7.76
N ASN A 22 1.76 23.42 -7.09
CA ASN A 22 0.77 24.46 -6.86
C ASN A 22 1.27 25.57 -5.93
N ASP A 23 1.90 25.20 -4.82
CA ASP A 23 2.33 26.11 -3.76
C ASP A 23 3.66 26.79 -4.08
N GLY A 24 4.49 26.15 -4.91
CA GLY A 24 5.80 26.64 -5.30
C GLY A 24 5.79 27.67 -6.44
N LYS A 25 6.90 28.42 -6.50
CA LYS A 25 7.31 29.25 -7.63
C LYS A 25 8.56 28.63 -8.25
N TYR A 26 8.35 27.71 -9.18
CA TYR A 26 9.43 27.05 -9.92
C TYR A 26 9.35 27.48 -11.39
N ASP A 27 10.45 27.99 -11.93
CA ASP A 27 10.50 28.48 -13.32
C ASP A 27 10.77 27.36 -14.34
N ASN A 28 11.30 26.22 -13.87
CA ASN A 28 11.67 25.08 -14.70
C ASN A 28 11.08 23.78 -14.15
N ILE A 29 9.84 23.49 -14.53
CA ILE A 29 9.18 22.22 -14.21
C ILE A 29 9.17 21.35 -15.46
N LEU A 30 9.61 20.09 -15.33
CA LEU A 30 9.40 19.07 -16.37
C LEU A 30 8.55 17.94 -15.79
N TYR A 31 7.56 17.51 -16.53
CA TYR A 31 6.69 16.40 -16.14
C TYR A 31 6.75 15.26 -17.16
N TYR A 32 7.09 14.06 -16.69
CA TYR A 32 7.10 12.84 -17.48
C TYR A 32 6.15 11.81 -16.86
N GLU A 33 5.37 11.17 -17.71
CA GLU A 33 4.62 9.96 -17.39
C GLU A 33 5.10 8.80 -18.25
N PHE A 34 5.16 7.62 -17.64
CA PHE A 34 5.49 6.37 -18.31
C PHE A 34 4.34 5.40 -18.14
N HIS A 35 3.76 4.95 -19.26
CA HIS A 35 2.59 4.09 -19.28
C HIS A 35 3.06 2.65 -19.58
N GLU A 36 3.21 1.85 -18.52
CA GLU A 36 3.59 0.45 -18.64
C GLU A 36 2.36 -0.40 -18.93
N LYS A 37 2.21 -0.82 -20.18
CA LYS A 37 1.06 -1.59 -20.67
C LYS A 37 0.86 -2.90 -19.89
N VAL A 38 -0.41 -3.23 -19.62
CA VAL A 38 -0.82 -4.51 -19.03
C VAL A 38 -1.77 -5.28 -19.94
N GLU A 39 -1.79 -6.60 -19.79
CA GLU A 39 -2.73 -7.47 -20.50
C GLU A 39 -4.13 -7.42 -19.86
N ALA A 40 -5.10 -6.87 -20.59
CA ALA A 40 -6.48 -6.70 -20.13
C ALA A 40 -7.21 -8.03 -19.86
N THR A 41 -6.89 -9.08 -20.62
CA THR A 41 -7.61 -10.37 -20.61
C THR A 41 -7.58 -11.10 -19.27
N LYS A 42 -6.64 -10.76 -18.38
CA LYS A 42 -6.47 -11.36 -17.05
C LYS A 42 -7.07 -10.51 -15.92
N ILE A 43 -7.74 -9.42 -16.25
CA ILE A 43 -8.15 -8.39 -15.28
C ILE A 43 -9.65 -8.13 -15.46
N ILE A 44 -10.43 -8.45 -14.42
CA ILE A 44 -11.87 -8.23 -14.38
C ILE A 44 -12.15 -6.74 -14.52
N ASN A 45 -13.06 -6.39 -15.43
CA ASN A 45 -13.53 -5.02 -15.70
C ASN A 45 -12.42 -4.02 -16.05
N CYS A 46 -11.32 -4.51 -16.63
CA CYS A 46 -10.15 -3.71 -16.99
C CYS A 46 -10.48 -2.58 -17.98
N LEU A 47 -11.24 -2.89 -19.03
CA LEU A 47 -11.63 -1.91 -20.05
C LEU A 47 -12.63 -0.89 -19.51
N GLU A 48 -13.58 -1.32 -18.67
CA GLU A 48 -14.53 -0.42 -18.00
C GLU A 48 -13.81 0.55 -17.05
N GLY A 49 -12.81 0.05 -16.30
CA GLY A 49 -11.97 0.89 -15.45
C GLY A 49 -11.16 1.90 -16.24
N LEU A 50 -10.62 1.49 -17.40
CA LEU A 50 -9.91 2.37 -18.32
C LEU A 50 -10.82 3.49 -18.83
N GLU A 51 -11.99 3.12 -19.36
CA GLU A 51 -12.97 4.07 -19.86
C GLU A 51 -13.37 5.09 -18.78
N SER A 52 -13.63 4.61 -17.55
CA SER A 52 -13.97 5.46 -16.40
C SER A 52 -12.85 6.46 -16.04
N PHE A 53 -11.59 6.02 -16.09
CA PHE A 53 -10.45 6.90 -15.81
C PHE A 53 -10.24 7.92 -16.94
N THR A 54 -10.29 7.47 -18.20
CA THR A 54 -10.14 8.32 -19.38
C THR A 54 -11.17 9.45 -19.39
N ALA A 55 -12.44 9.16 -19.09
CA ALA A 55 -13.50 10.16 -18.99
C ALA A 55 -13.20 11.28 -17.98
N ARG A 56 -12.50 10.97 -16.90
CA ARG A 56 -12.09 11.95 -15.88
C ARG A 56 -10.80 12.66 -16.23
N SER A 57 -9.94 12.02 -17.01
CA SER A 57 -8.62 12.55 -17.32
C SER A 57 -8.54 13.38 -18.59
N ILE A 58 -9.48 13.21 -19.53
CA ILE A 58 -9.46 13.84 -20.86
C ILE A 58 -9.25 15.36 -20.80
N ASN A 59 -9.78 16.02 -19.77
CA ASN A 59 -9.67 17.48 -19.57
C ASN A 59 -8.22 17.96 -19.37
N TYR A 60 -7.30 17.07 -19.03
CA TYR A 60 -5.90 17.40 -18.77
C TYR A 60 -4.96 17.01 -19.91
N TYR A 61 -5.46 16.38 -20.98
CA TYR A 61 -4.57 15.89 -22.05
C TYR A 61 -3.80 17.02 -22.73
N LYS A 62 -4.32 18.25 -22.62
CA LYS A 62 -3.69 19.47 -23.12
C LYS A 62 -2.32 19.84 -22.58
N ILE A 63 -1.93 19.26 -21.47
CA ILE A 63 -0.58 19.46 -20.96
C ILE A 63 0.43 18.63 -21.75
N PHE A 64 0.01 17.54 -22.39
CA PHE A 64 0.91 16.62 -23.09
C PHE A 64 1.09 17.03 -24.54
N ASN A 65 2.33 17.04 -25.01
CA ASN A 65 2.62 17.26 -26.43
C ASN A 65 2.17 16.08 -27.33
N SER A 66 1.84 14.93 -26.70
CA SER A 66 1.47 13.67 -27.34
C SER A 66 0.02 13.28 -27.00
N TYR A 67 -0.93 14.16 -27.31
CA TYR A 67 -2.35 14.02 -26.96
C TYR A 67 -2.97 12.64 -27.28
N GLY A 68 -2.60 12.03 -28.40
CA GLY A 68 -3.13 10.74 -28.86
C GLY A 68 -2.29 9.54 -28.43
N ILE A 69 -1.75 9.55 -27.21
CA ILE A 69 -1.07 8.38 -26.59
C ILE A 69 -1.48 8.26 -25.10
N VAL A 70 -2.21 9.23 -24.55
CA VAL A 70 -2.50 9.31 -23.11
C VAL A 70 -3.70 8.45 -22.75
N ASP A 71 -3.47 7.44 -21.90
CA ASP A 71 -4.47 6.47 -21.43
C ASP A 71 -5.22 5.73 -22.56
N GLU A 72 -4.53 5.43 -23.67
CA GLU A 72 -5.11 4.66 -24.78
C GLU A 72 -5.24 3.16 -24.47
N PHE A 73 -4.50 2.68 -23.46
CA PHE A 73 -4.51 1.29 -23.06
C PHE A 73 -4.38 1.13 -21.54
N PRO A 74 -4.76 -0.04 -21.01
CA PRO A 74 -4.54 -0.37 -19.61
C PRO A 74 -3.05 -0.32 -19.28
N ALA A 75 -2.67 0.54 -18.35
CA ALA A 75 -1.30 0.74 -17.94
C ALA A 75 -1.15 0.99 -16.43
N ILE A 76 0.01 0.61 -15.91
CA ILE A 76 0.55 1.14 -14.65
C ILE A 76 1.27 2.44 -14.99
N ILE A 77 1.01 3.51 -14.23
CA ILE A 77 1.59 4.82 -14.47
C ILE A 77 2.78 5.02 -13.54
N HIS A 78 3.94 5.37 -14.12
CA HIS A 78 5.11 5.87 -13.41
C HIS A 78 5.34 7.33 -13.74
N ILE A 79 5.97 8.10 -12.86
CA ILE A 79 6.21 9.53 -13.07
C ILE A 79 7.66 9.90 -12.81
N ALA A 80 8.12 10.92 -13.53
CA ALA A 80 9.33 11.66 -13.20
C ALA A 80 9.06 13.16 -13.33
N VAL A 81 9.32 13.92 -12.26
CA VAL A 81 9.13 15.37 -12.20
C VAL A 81 10.48 16.02 -11.94
N LYS A 82 10.86 17.00 -12.76
CA LYS A 82 11.96 17.91 -12.43
C LYS A 82 11.36 19.18 -11.83
N LEU A 83 11.80 19.58 -10.64
CA LEU A 83 11.46 20.87 -10.04
C LEU A 83 12.77 21.65 -9.86
N ALA A 84 12.89 22.79 -10.55
CA ALA A 84 14.16 23.52 -10.65
C ALA A 84 15.29 22.58 -11.12
N ASP A 85 16.25 22.25 -10.25
CA ASP A 85 17.39 21.37 -10.59
C ASP A 85 17.33 19.98 -9.97
N GLU A 86 16.25 19.67 -9.24
CA GLU A 86 16.06 18.38 -8.60
C GLU A 86 15.09 17.50 -9.39
N TRP A 87 15.39 16.20 -9.42
CA TRP A 87 14.51 15.18 -10.00
C TRP A 87 13.83 14.39 -8.90
N PHE A 88 12.54 14.15 -9.08
CA PHE A 88 11.70 13.30 -8.25
C PHE A 88 11.12 12.22 -9.16
N ILE A 89 11.21 10.96 -8.75
CA ILE A 89 10.68 9.84 -9.51
C ILE A 89 9.76 9.01 -8.63
N ALA A 90 8.72 8.42 -9.21
CA ALA A 90 7.88 7.47 -8.50
C ALA A 90 7.36 6.40 -9.47
N SER A 91 7.63 5.15 -9.13
CA SER A 91 7.11 3.97 -9.82
C SER A 91 5.78 3.50 -9.20
N ASP A 92 4.95 2.82 -9.98
CA ASP A 92 3.66 2.24 -9.58
C ASP A 92 2.74 3.25 -8.87
N CYS A 93 2.52 4.41 -9.50
CA CYS A 93 1.63 5.47 -8.98
C CYS A 93 0.13 5.14 -9.09
N GLY A 94 -0.18 3.87 -9.33
CA GLY A 94 -1.52 3.34 -9.61
C GLY A 94 -1.74 3.06 -11.09
N SER A 95 -2.92 2.54 -11.39
CA SER A 95 -3.23 1.98 -12.71
C SER A 95 -4.52 2.55 -13.26
N ASN A 96 -4.51 2.94 -14.54
CA ASN A 96 -5.64 3.61 -15.18
C ASN A 96 -6.84 2.70 -15.45
N TYR A 97 -6.79 1.40 -15.11
CA TYR A 97 -7.75 0.40 -15.57
C TYR A 97 -8.57 -0.32 -14.48
N TYR A 98 -8.44 0.05 -13.19
CA TYR A 98 -9.24 -0.58 -12.12
C TYR A 98 -10.55 0.19 -11.84
N LEU A 99 -11.66 -0.54 -11.62
CA LEU A 99 -12.94 0.03 -11.18
C LEU A 99 -12.81 0.66 -9.79
N GLY A 100 -13.27 1.90 -9.65
CA GLY A 100 -13.25 2.66 -8.40
C GLY A 100 -12.27 3.84 -8.36
N TYR A 101 -12.25 4.68 -9.40
CA TYR A 101 -11.60 6.01 -9.44
C TYR A 101 -10.12 6.10 -9.87
N GLY A 102 -9.48 5.03 -10.40
CA GLY A 102 -8.11 5.08 -10.95
C GLY A 102 -7.07 5.82 -10.07
N PRO A 103 -5.88 6.19 -10.58
CA PRO A 103 -4.90 6.94 -9.80
C PRO A 103 -5.30 8.42 -9.69
N SER A 104 -6.15 8.76 -8.73
CA SER A 104 -6.61 10.15 -8.54
C SER A 104 -5.48 11.13 -8.19
N GLY A 105 -4.34 10.64 -7.67
CA GLY A 105 -3.13 11.45 -7.49
C GLY A 105 -2.51 11.90 -8.82
N ILE A 106 -2.56 11.06 -9.86
CA ILE A 106 -2.13 11.43 -11.20
C ILE A 106 -3.04 12.53 -11.76
N LEU A 107 -4.35 12.44 -11.55
CA LEU A 107 -5.27 13.52 -11.96
C LEU A 107 -4.94 14.84 -11.27
N LYS A 108 -4.60 14.82 -9.97
CA LYS A 108 -4.17 16.02 -9.25
C LYS A 108 -2.84 16.58 -9.74
N LEU A 109 -1.91 15.71 -10.10
CA LEU A 109 -0.63 16.14 -10.68
C LEU A 109 -0.84 16.77 -12.06
N ARG A 110 -1.63 16.13 -12.93
CA ARG A 110 -2.03 16.68 -14.23
C ARG A 110 -2.78 18.02 -14.08
N GLU A 111 -3.67 18.14 -13.10
CA GLU A 111 -4.37 19.39 -12.76
C GLU A 111 -3.41 20.50 -12.35
N ALA A 112 -2.44 20.21 -11.47
CA ALA A 112 -1.42 21.16 -11.03
C ALA A 112 -0.55 21.64 -12.20
N CYS A 113 -0.10 20.71 -13.04
CA CYS A 113 0.63 21.01 -14.26
C CYS A 113 -0.19 21.91 -15.20
N ALA A 114 -1.47 21.61 -15.40
CA ALA A 114 -2.36 22.42 -16.23
C ALA A 114 -2.53 23.86 -15.68
N LYS A 115 -2.68 24.01 -14.36
CA LYS A 115 -2.79 25.33 -13.71
C LYS A 115 -1.52 26.18 -13.84
N LYS A 116 -0.36 25.54 -13.85
CA LYS A 116 0.96 26.18 -13.93
C LYS A 116 1.53 26.22 -15.36
N ASN A 117 0.74 25.83 -16.37
CA ASN A 117 1.17 25.73 -17.77
C ASN A 117 2.44 24.87 -17.97
N VAL A 118 2.58 23.80 -17.17
CA VAL A 118 3.68 22.85 -17.27
C VAL A 118 3.39 21.87 -18.39
N MET A 119 4.34 21.73 -19.32
CA MET A 119 4.27 20.71 -20.37
C MET A 119 4.61 19.33 -19.82
N GLY A 120 3.74 18.36 -20.11
CA GLY A 120 3.93 16.95 -19.84
C GLY A 120 4.44 16.18 -21.07
N ILE A 121 5.17 15.10 -20.82
CA ILE A 121 5.58 14.13 -21.83
C ILE A 121 5.07 12.75 -21.38
N VAL A 122 4.36 12.05 -22.25
CA VAL A 122 3.97 10.65 -22.04
C VAL A 122 4.86 9.77 -22.90
N SER A 123 5.29 8.65 -22.33
CA SER A 123 6.17 7.69 -22.98
C SER A 123 5.75 6.26 -22.65
N GLU A 124 5.81 5.38 -23.65
CA GLU A 124 5.64 3.93 -23.46
C GLU A 124 6.97 3.22 -23.18
N CYS A 125 8.08 3.95 -23.15
CA CYS A 125 9.38 3.37 -22.85
C CYS A 125 9.40 2.78 -21.43
N ASP A 126 10.13 1.68 -21.29
CA ASP A 126 10.44 1.06 -20.00
C ASP A 126 11.08 2.07 -19.03
N PHE A 127 10.45 2.26 -17.88
CA PHE A 127 10.83 3.27 -16.91
C PHE A 127 12.23 3.02 -16.32
N ASP A 128 12.57 1.78 -16.00
CA ASP A 128 13.89 1.39 -15.46
C ASP A 128 15.01 1.64 -16.49
N LYS A 129 14.75 1.34 -17.77
CA LYS A 129 15.67 1.67 -18.88
C LYS A 129 15.84 3.17 -19.03
N TRP A 130 14.75 3.94 -18.97
CA TRP A 130 14.82 5.41 -19.02
C TRP A 130 15.63 5.98 -17.86
N LEU A 131 15.40 5.51 -16.63
CA LEU A 131 16.19 5.92 -15.46
C LEU A 131 17.68 5.64 -15.66
N THR A 132 18.00 4.43 -16.14
CA THR A 132 19.38 4.01 -16.42
C THR A 132 20.03 4.89 -17.49
N TYR A 133 19.30 5.22 -18.57
CA TYR A 133 19.78 6.11 -19.62
C TYR A 133 19.96 7.55 -19.13
N LYS A 134 19.01 8.07 -18.35
CA LYS A 134 18.97 9.46 -17.91
C LYS A 134 20.01 9.78 -16.83
N PHE A 135 20.19 8.87 -15.88
CA PHE A 135 21.02 9.08 -14.69
C PHE A 135 22.30 8.22 -14.65
N GLY A 136 22.47 7.34 -15.65
CA GLY A 136 23.58 6.38 -15.75
C GLY A 136 23.39 5.14 -14.88
N LYS A 137 24.27 4.13 -15.03
CA LYS A 137 24.40 3.00 -14.10
C LYS A 137 25.08 3.46 -12.79
N GLY A 138 24.46 4.39 -12.06
CA GLY A 138 24.99 4.94 -10.82
C GLY A 138 24.30 4.33 -9.61
N LYS A 139 25.06 3.65 -8.75
CA LYS A 139 24.69 3.06 -7.44
C LYS A 139 23.21 3.25 -7.07
N LYS A 140 22.38 2.34 -7.59
CA LYS A 140 21.26 1.79 -6.83
C LYS A 140 21.81 1.54 -5.41
N TYR A 141 21.30 2.23 -4.40
CA TYR A 141 21.67 2.09 -2.98
C TYR A 141 21.53 0.60 -2.60
N SER A 142 22.56 -0.22 -2.86
CA SER A 142 22.37 -1.66 -3.09
C SER A 142 22.15 -2.46 -1.81
N GLU A 143 22.43 -1.87 -0.65
CA GLU A 143 22.01 -2.42 0.65
C GLU A 143 20.61 -1.92 1.08
N ASN A 144 20.13 -0.83 0.49
CA ASN A 144 18.80 -0.26 0.78
C ASN A 144 17.71 -0.69 -0.20
N LEU A 145 18.00 -1.25 -1.38
CA LEU A 145 16.96 -1.63 -2.35
C LEU A 145 16.12 -2.84 -1.97
N ASN A 146 16.72 -3.86 -1.34
CA ASN A 146 15.94 -4.99 -0.84
C ASN A 146 15.12 -4.57 0.38
N ASN A 147 15.69 -3.74 1.27
CA ASN A 147 14.93 -3.12 2.37
C ASN A 147 13.82 -2.20 1.86
N ASN A 148 14.07 -1.39 0.81
CA ASN A 148 13.06 -0.53 0.20
C ASN A 148 11.97 -1.38 -0.41
N LYS A 149 12.30 -2.32 -1.31
CA LYS A 149 11.35 -3.21 -2.00
C LYS A 149 10.45 -3.98 -1.05
N ASP A 150 11.06 -4.55 -0.01
CA ASP A 150 10.36 -5.25 1.06
C ASP A 150 9.41 -4.30 1.81
N LEU A 151 9.89 -3.10 2.18
CA LEU A 151 9.05 -2.08 2.78
C LEU A 151 7.92 -1.60 1.84
N ILE A 152 8.12 -1.48 0.52
CA ILE A 152 7.04 -1.11 -0.43
C ILE A 152 5.98 -2.19 -0.47
N GLN A 153 6.38 -3.45 -0.57
CA GLN A 153 5.43 -4.56 -0.65
C GLN A 153 4.61 -4.64 0.64
N PHE A 154 5.27 -4.46 1.79
CA PHE A 154 4.59 -4.41 3.07
C PHE A 154 3.65 -3.20 3.20
N GLN A 155 4.09 -2.00 2.81
CA GLN A 155 3.24 -0.80 2.82
C GLN A 155 2.05 -0.92 1.86
N LYS A 156 2.25 -1.54 0.69
CA LYS A 156 1.16 -1.88 -0.25
C LYS A 156 0.15 -2.82 0.42
N LEU A 157 0.63 -3.82 1.17
CA LEU A 157 -0.24 -4.75 1.91
C LEU A 157 -1.03 -4.01 2.99
N ILE A 158 -0.36 -3.17 3.79
CA ILE A 158 -1.02 -2.33 4.79
C ILE A 158 -2.08 -1.45 4.13
N LYS A 159 -1.76 -0.74 3.04
CA LYS A 159 -2.74 0.11 2.33
C LYS A 159 -3.94 -0.70 1.82
N SER A 160 -3.72 -1.90 1.29
CA SER A 160 -4.82 -2.78 0.85
C SER A 160 -5.68 -3.26 2.02
N LEU A 161 -5.07 -3.65 3.14
CA LEU A 161 -5.77 -4.02 4.37
C LEU A 161 -6.60 -2.82 4.87
N GLN A 162 -6.04 -1.62 4.89
CA GLN A 162 -6.74 -0.41 5.32
C GLN A 162 -8.00 -0.14 4.50
N HIS A 163 -7.92 -0.20 3.16
CA HIS A 163 -9.08 -0.03 2.29
C HIS A 163 -10.15 -1.10 2.56
N LEU A 164 -9.71 -2.35 2.69
CA LEU A 164 -10.59 -3.48 2.97
C LEU A 164 -11.28 -3.34 4.34
N THR A 165 -10.53 -2.96 5.39
CA THR A 165 -11.09 -2.75 6.73
C THR A 165 -12.10 -1.60 6.74
N ALA A 166 -11.89 -0.54 5.96
CA ALA A 166 -12.83 0.56 5.82
C ALA A 166 -14.14 0.11 5.16
N GLU A 167 -14.05 -0.71 4.10
CA GLU A 167 -15.23 -1.31 3.46
C GLU A 167 -16.00 -2.22 4.42
N MET A 168 -15.30 -3.06 5.19
CA MET A 168 -15.94 -3.94 6.17
C MET A 168 -16.70 -3.14 7.24
N GLN A 169 -16.12 -2.04 7.72
CA GLN A 169 -16.74 -1.13 8.69
C GLN A 169 -17.95 -0.37 8.14
N ARG A 170 -18.04 -0.17 6.81
CA ARG A 170 -19.22 0.45 6.17
C ARG A 170 -20.41 -0.50 6.10
N LYS A 171 -20.16 -1.81 6.08
CA LYS A 171 -21.20 -2.84 5.95
C LYS A 171 -21.09 -3.92 7.04
N PRO A 172 -21.11 -3.55 8.34
CA PRO A 172 -20.87 -4.49 9.43
C PRO A 172 -21.90 -5.64 9.47
N SER A 173 -23.12 -5.41 8.96
CA SER A 173 -24.17 -6.42 8.85
C SER A 173 -23.78 -7.63 7.99
N GLU A 174 -22.96 -7.44 6.94
CA GLU A 174 -22.52 -8.51 6.03
C GLU A 174 -21.51 -9.48 6.68
N TYR A 175 -20.96 -9.10 7.83
CA TYR A 175 -19.92 -9.85 8.54
C TYR A 175 -20.41 -10.44 9.86
N GLN A 176 -21.66 -10.21 10.26
CA GLN A 176 -22.18 -10.71 11.53
C GLN A 176 -22.09 -12.24 11.59
N ASN A 177 -21.72 -12.74 12.78
CA ASN A 177 -21.59 -14.17 13.07
C ASN A 177 -20.52 -14.93 12.25
N LEU A 178 -19.69 -14.23 11.47
CA LEU A 178 -18.58 -14.87 10.77
C LEU A 178 -17.44 -15.20 11.73
N GLN A 179 -16.93 -16.42 11.60
CA GLN A 179 -15.73 -16.85 12.33
C GLN A 179 -14.46 -16.37 11.63
N GLU A 180 -13.33 -16.46 12.34
CA GLU A 180 -12.03 -15.98 11.86
C GLU A 180 -11.67 -16.53 10.46
N GLU A 181 -11.96 -17.81 10.20
CA GLU A 181 -11.72 -18.43 8.89
C GLU A 181 -12.56 -17.82 7.76
N ASN A 182 -13.84 -17.54 8.00
CA ASN A 182 -14.72 -16.93 7.00
C ASN A 182 -14.33 -15.47 6.71
N LEU A 183 -13.92 -14.74 7.75
CA LEU A 183 -13.40 -13.38 7.61
C LEU A 183 -12.11 -13.38 6.80
N ARG A 184 -11.18 -14.30 7.10
CA ARG A 184 -9.95 -14.49 6.33
C ARG A 184 -10.25 -14.72 4.86
N ASP A 185 -11.12 -15.67 4.52
CA ASP A 185 -11.39 -16.02 3.12
C ASP A 185 -12.03 -14.84 2.34
N LYS A 186 -12.88 -14.06 3.01
CA LYS A 186 -13.41 -12.80 2.47
C LYS A 186 -12.32 -11.74 2.25
N MET A 187 -11.31 -11.68 3.12
CA MET A 187 -10.18 -10.76 2.95
C MET A 187 -9.17 -11.23 1.89
N LEU A 188 -8.94 -12.53 1.77
CA LEU A 188 -7.98 -13.12 0.84
C LEU A 188 -8.34 -12.84 -0.62
N THR A 189 -9.62 -12.87 -0.96
CA THR A 189 -10.09 -12.68 -2.34
C THR A 189 -9.65 -11.33 -2.94
N PRO A 190 -10.00 -10.17 -2.35
CA PRO A 190 -9.55 -8.87 -2.86
C PRO A 190 -8.04 -8.66 -2.73
N LEU A 191 -7.41 -9.18 -1.67
CA LEU A 191 -5.96 -9.10 -1.53
C LEU A 191 -5.23 -9.88 -2.63
N ASN A 192 -5.72 -11.05 -3.02
CA ASN A 192 -5.13 -11.83 -4.11
C ASN A 192 -5.22 -11.14 -5.46
N VAL A 193 -6.24 -10.31 -5.70
CA VAL A 193 -6.30 -9.46 -6.90
C VAL A 193 -5.14 -8.47 -6.91
N VAL A 194 -4.87 -7.80 -5.78
CA VAL A 194 -3.78 -6.82 -5.66
C VAL A 194 -2.40 -7.48 -5.79
N PHE A 195 -2.24 -8.65 -5.18
CA PHE A 195 -0.94 -9.33 -5.08
C PHE A 195 -0.72 -10.42 -6.13
N LYS A 196 -1.62 -10.53 -7.13
CA LYS A 196 -1.54 -11.49 -8.24
C LYS A 196 -1.44 -12.95 -7.77
N GLY A 197 -2.28 -13.34 -6.81
CA GLY A 197 -2.35 -14.72 -6.31
C GLY A 197 -1.25 -15.12 -5.33
N ARG A 198 -0.43 -14.17 -4.84
CA ARG A 198 0.67 -14.45 -3.89
C ARG A 198 0.24 -14.47 -2.43
N ILE A 199 -1.01 -14.12 -2.12
CA ILE A 199 -1.54 -14.21 -0.76
C ILE A 199 -2.11 -15.60 -0.59
N ASN A 200 -1.53 -16.39 0.31
CA ASN A 200 -2.08 -17.68 0.66
C ASN A 200 -2.80 -17.57 2.01
N ALA A 201 -3.94 -18.26 2.13
CA ALA A 201 -4.33 -18.77 3.43
C ALA A 201 -3.26 -19.80 3.80
N GLU A 202 -2.63 -19.72 4.96
CA GLU A 202 -1.74 -20.79 5.37
C GLU A 202 -2.58 -22.04 5.66
N ALA A 203 -2.78 -22.86 4.62
CA ALA A 203 -3.46 -24.14 4.71
C ALA A 203 -2.38 -25.21 4.91
N LYS A 204 -2.35 -25.78 6.14
CA LYS A 204 -1.57 -26.95 6.58
C LYS A 204 -0.16 -26.68 7.13
N ASN A 205 -0.09 -26.15 8.35
CA ASN A 205 0.82 -26.68 9.37
C ASN A 205 0.02 -26.92 10.66
N ASN A 206 0.24 -28.06 11.31
CA ASN A 206 -0.66 -28.72 12.27
C ASN A 206 -0.89 -28.00 13.64
N LYS A 207 -0.90 -26.66 13.74
CA LYS A 207 -1.05 -25.97 15.05
C LYS A 207 -1.91 -24.70 15.08
N GLY A 208 -2.80 -24.50 14.12
CA GLY A 208 -3.85 -23.48 14.21
C GLY A 208 -3.99 -22.72 12.90
N LYS A 209 -5.17 -22.79 12.29
CA LYS A 209 -5.49 -22.12 11.03
C LYS A 209 -6.08 -20.75 11.36
N THR A 210 -5.44 -19.63 10.96
CA THR A 210 -6.10 -18.32 10.76
C THR A 210 -5.30 -17.25 10.01
N ASP A 211 -4.17 -17.56 9.37
CA ASP A 211 -3.24 -16.50 8.94
C ASP A 211 -3.38 -16.08 7.46
N ILE A 212 -3.17 -14.78 7.22
CA ILE A 212 -2.84 -14.22 5.90
C ILE A 212 -1.32 -14.27 5.75
N LEU A 213 -0.85 -15.05 4.79
CA LEU A 213 0.57 -15.17 4.45
C LEU A 213 0.82 -14.57 3.06
N LEU A 214 1.58 -13.49 2.99
CA LEU A 214 2.04 -12.94 1.72
C LEU A 214 3.50 -13.27 1.49
N ARG A 215 3.78 -14.06 0.45
CA ARG A 215 5.15 -14.28 -0.03
C ARG A 215 5.61 -13.12 -0.92
N THR A 216 6.80 -12.58 -0.64
CA THR A 216 7.42 -11.61 -1.54
C THR A 216 7.72 -12.25 -2.90
N LYS A 217 7.88 -11.42 -3.94
CA LYS A 217 8.01 -11.89 -5.33
C LYS A 217 9.23 -12.79 -5.54
N ASP A 218 10.27 -12.59 -4.74
CA ASP A 218 11.51 -13.39 -4.69
C ASP A 218 11.40 -14.63 -3.78
N GLY A 219 10.30 -14.79 -3.04
CA GLY A 219 10.07 -15.91 -2.12
C GLY A 219 10.95 -15.89 -0.87
N LEU A 220 11.71 -14.80 -0.64
CA LEU A 220 12.68 -14.70 0.44
C LEU A 220 12.07 -14.21 1.76
N ASN A 221 11.03 -13.38 1.68
CA ASN A 221 10.33 -12.85 2.86
C ASN A 221 8.86 -13.26 2.83
N GLU A 222 8.29 -13.35 4.03
CA GLU A 222 6.88 -13.59 4.23
C GLU A 222 6.32 -12.50 5.15
N TYR A 223 5.17 -11.93 4.81
CA TYR A 223 4.42 -11.10 5.75
C TYR A 223 3.30 -11.94 6.32
N ILE A 224 3.31 -12.05 7.65
CA ILE A 224 2.36 -12.86 8.40
C ILE A 224 1.41 -11.91 9.11
N PHE A 225 0.11 -12.12 8.91
CA PHE A 225 -0.94 -11.42 9.64
C PHE A 225 -1.85 -12.43 10.33
N GLU A 226 -1.88 -12.35 11.66
CA GLU A 226 -2.78 -13.16 12.48
C GLU A 226 -4.15 -12.48 12.58
N LEU A 227 -5.21 -13.24 12.34
CA LEU A 227 -6.59 -12.75 12.38
C LEU A 227 -7.28 -13.28 13.64
N LYS A 228 -7.88 -12.38 14.43
CA LYS A 228 -8.55 -12.74 15.68
C LYS A 228 -9.85 -11.97 15.89
N VAL A 229 -10.87 -12.62 16.42
CA VAL A 229 -12.07 -11.93 16.94
C VAL A 229 -11.78 -11.45 18.37
N TRP A 230 -12.00 -10.17 18.62
CA TRP A 230 -11.76 -9.57 19.93
C TRP A 230 -12.58 -10.23 21.03
N GLY A 231 -11.88 -10.82 22.00
CA GLY A 231 -12.44 -11.35 23.25
C GLY A 231 -11.83 -10.71 24.50
N GLY A 232 -11.15 -9.56 24.35
CA GLY A 232 -10.39 -8.89 25.41
C GLY A 232 -8.87 -9.02 25.25
N ILE A 233 -8.14 -8.43 26.21
CA ILE A 233 -6.67 -8.38 26.20
C ILE A 233 -6.03 -9.77 26.18
N ARG A 234 -6.66 -10.77 26.79
CA ARG A 234 -6.18 -12.16 26.72
C ARG A 234 -6.13 -12.68 25.28
N THR A 235 -7.06 -12.28 24.42
CA THR A 235 -7.03 -12.64 23.00
C THR A 235 -5.90 -11.93 22.28
N LEU A 236 -5.69 -10.64 22.54
CA LEU A 236 -4.56 -9.90 21.96
C LEU A 236 -3.22 -10.52 22.36
N LYS A 237 -3.04 -10.87 23.64
CA LYS A 237 -1.84 -11.55 24.11
C LYS A 237 -1.61 -12.87 23.38
N LYS A 238 -2.64 -13.73 23.29
CA LYS A 238 -2.56 -14.99 22.55
C LYS A 238 -2.20 -14.78 21.09
N ALA A 239 -2.76 -13.77 20.43
CA ALA A 239 -2.45 -13.44 19.05
C ALA A 239 -0.97 -13.08 18.87
N ILE A 240 -0.42 -12.27 19.78
CA ILE A 240 1.02 -11.93 19.78
C ILE A 240 1.87 -13.18 20.02
N ASP A 241 1.52 -14.01 21.00
CA ASP A 241 2.24 -15.26 21.32
C ASP A 241 2.23 -16.24 20.14
N GLN A 242 1.09 -16.39 19.46
CA GLN A 242 0.94 -17.23 18.27
C GLN A 242 1.78 -16.70 17.11
N LEU A 243 1.68 -15.40 16.83
CA LEU A 243 2.44 -14.75 15.78
C LEU A 243 3.94 -14.94 15.97
N GLN A 244 4.45 -14.74 17.20
CA GLN A 244 5.86 -15.01 17.52
C GLN A 244 6.29 -16.44 17.23
N GLY A 245 5.39 -17.43 17.35
CA GLY A 245 5.66 -18.82 16.99
C GLY A 245 5.87 -19.07 15.50
N TYR A 246 5.35 -18.18 14.64
CA TYR A 246 5.46 -18.29 13.18
C TYR A 246 6.62 -17.48 12.59
N LEU A 247 7.19 -16.53 13.34
CA LEU A 247 8.22 -15.64 12.84
C LEU A 247 9.56 -16.37 12.66
N SER A 248 10.09 -16.28 11.45
CA SER A 248 11.43 -16.71 11.04
C SER A 248 12.40 -15.53 11.02
N TRP A 249 13.71 -15.81 11.05
CA TRP A 249 14.77 -14.79 11.13
C TRP A 249 14.78 -13.74 9.99
N HIS A 250 14.06 -14.00 8.88
CA HIS A 250 13.90 -13.10 7.75
C HIS A 250 12.78 -12.07 7.95
N ASN A 251 11.83 -12.32 8.86
CA ASN A 251 10.66 -11.46 9.04
C ASN A 251 11.07 -10.13 9.70
N LYS A 252 10.78 -9.02 9.02
CA LYS A 252 10.97 -7.65 9.51
C LYS A 252 9.67 -6.97 9.89
N TYR A 253 8.58 -7.38 9.23
CA TYR A 253 7.26 -6.79 9.37
C TYR A 253 6.21 -7.88 9.52
N SER A 254 5.20 -7.61 10.36
CA SER A 254 4.10 -8.52 10.61
C SER A 254 2.89 -7.75 11.14
N GLY A 255 1.76 -8.40 11.35
CA GLY A 255 0.61 -7.73 11.93
C GLY A 255 -0.45 -8.64 12.52
N ILE A 256 -1.43 -7.99 13.13
CA ILE A 256 -2.59 -8.61 13.73
C ILE A 256 -3.81 -7.81 13.30
N VAL A 257 -4.83 -8.49 12.78
CA VAL A 257 -6.13 -7.89 12.47
C VAL A 257 -7.15 -8.39 13.49
N MET A 258 -7.74 -7.46 14.23
CA MET A 258 -8.66 -7.73 15.32
C MET A 258 -10.08 -7.28 14.96
N PHE A 259 -11.02 -8.23 14.91
CA PHE A 259 -12.42 -7.96 14.56
C PHE A 259 -13.26 -7.74 15.83
N CYS A 260 -13.98 -6.62 15.91
CA CYS A 260 -14.76 -6.23 17.08
C CYS A 260 -16.26 -6.18 16.77
N TYR A 261 -17.04 -7.19 17.19
CA TYR A 261 -18.48 -7.24 16.94
C TYR A 261 -19.32 -6.42 17.93
N ASN A 262 -19.14 -6.62 19.23
CA ASN A 262 -20.10 -6.15 20.24
C ASN A 262 -19.47 -5.31 21.36
N SER A 263 -18.26 -4.80 21.15
CA SER A 263 -17.53 -4.06 22.18
C SER A 263 -17.72 -2.55 22.05
N ASP A 264 -17.61 -1.83 23.18
CA ASP A 264 -17.30 -0.40 23.15
C ASP A 264 -15.92 -0.23 22.51
N PHE A 265 -15.92 0.20 21.26
CA PHE A 265 -14.75 0.22 20.41
C PHE A 265 -13.67 1.15 20.95
N THR A 266 -14.05 2.30 21.51
CA THR A 266 -13.10 3.23 22.16
C THR A 266 -12.46 2.57 23.38
N SER A 267 -13.24 1.84 24.19
CA SER A 267 -12.71 1.07 25.32
C SER A 267 -11.71 0.00 24.87
N VAL A 268 -11.99 -0.68 23.75
CA VAL A 268 -11.07 -1.68 23.16
C VAL A 268 -9.74 -1.04 22.76
N LEU A 269 -9.78 0.08 22.05
CA LEU A 269 -8.58 0.80 21.63
C LEU A 269 -7.76 1.27 22.84
N ASN A 270 -8.39 1.88 23.84
CA ASN A 270 -7.71 2.37 25.05
C ASN A 270 -7.04 1.24 25.85
N LYS A 271 -7.76 0.14 26.08
CA LYS A 271 -7.21 -1.03 26.79
C LYS A 271 -6.03 -1.64 26.04
N SER A 272 -6.12 -1.70 24.71
CA SER A 272 -5.07 -2.26 23.86
C SER A 272 -3.84 -1.35 23.84
N GLU A 273 -4.03 -0.03 23.71
CA GLU A 273 -2.93 0.94 23.79
C GLU A 273 -2.20 0.86 25.13
N GLN A 274 -2.94 0.80 26.24
CA GLN A 274 -2.34 0.67 27.57
C GLN A 274 -1.55 -0.63 27.71
N PHE A 275 -2.14 -1.77 27.33
CA PHE A 275 -1.46 -3.06 27.34
C PHE A 275 -0.17 -3.04 26.51
N LEU A 276 -0.19 -2.40 25.33
CA LEU A 276 1.00 -2.31 24.49
C LEU A 276 2.11 -1.43 25.11
N LYS A 277 1.75 -0.30 25.72
CA LYS A 277 2.70 0.56 26.45
C LYS A 277 3.37 -0.15 27.63
N ASP A 278 2.60 -0.97 28.35
CA ASP A 278 3.08 -1.64 29.55
C ASP A 278 4.01 -2.83 29.25
N ASN A 279 3.88 -3.43 28.06
CA ASN A 279 4.54 -4.72 27.77
C ASN A 279 5.50 -4.70 26.58
N TYR A 280 5.47 -3.68 25.70
CA TYR A 280 6.24 -3.68 24.46
C TYR A 280 6.87 -2.32 24.16
N SER A 281 7.81 -2.32 23.21
CA SER A 281 8.37 -1.08 22.63
C SER A 281 7.32 -0.43 21.73
N PHE A 282 6.39 0.27 22.36
CA PHE A 282 5.28 0.97 21.72
C PHE A 282 5.74 2.33 21.19
N GLU A 283 5.77 2.49 19.87
CA GLU A 283 6.04 3.78 19.26
C GLU A 283 4.71 4.48 18.99
N LYS A 284 4.48 5.59 19.69
CA LYS A 284 3.38 6.51 19.38
C LYS A 284 3.73 7.31 18.11
N ARG A 285 4.04 6.65 16.99
CA ARG A 285 4.09 7.34 15.69
C ARG A 285 2.68 7.82 15.38
N GLY A 286 2.57 9.02 14.79
CA GLY A 286 1.29 9.66 14.51
C GLY A 286 0.30 8.67 13.92
N LYS A 287 -0.91 8.62 14.51
CA LYS A 287 -2.00 7.74 14.06
C LYS A 287 -2.24 8.01 12.57
N LEU A 288 -1.71 7.17 11.69
CA LEU A 288 -2.09 7.19 10.26
C LEU A 288 -3.57 6.80 10.12
N ILE A 289 -4.09 6.02 11.07
CA ILE A 289 -5.50 5.62 11.22
C ILE A 289 -5.84 5.59 12.72
N GLU A 290 -7.07 5.95 13.07
CA GLU A 290 -7.54 6.01 14.47
C GLU A 290 -7.46 4.66 15.22
N ASN A 291 -7.50 3.55 14.47
CA ASN A 291 -7.68 2.17 14.94
C ASN A 291 -6.46 1.26 14.66
N GLU A 292 -5.29 1.84 14.39
CA GLU A 292 -4.04 1.12 14.13
C GLU A 292 -2.99 1.47 15.19
N PHE A 293 -2.30 0.46 15.70
CA PHE A 293 -1.19 0.60 16.63
C PHE A 293 0.08 -0.04 16.05
N ARG A 294 1.23 0.58 16.33
CA ARG A 294 2.54 0.09 15.92
C ARG A 294 3.45 -0.12 17.12
N PHE A 295 4.11 -1.26 17.17
CA PHE A 295 5.04 -1.59 18.24
C PHE A 295 6.09 -2.58 17.75
N ARG A 296 7.19 -2.70 18.48
CA ARG A 296 8.27 -3.62 18.16
C ARG A 296 8.31 -4.81 19.10
N LEU A 297 8.52 -5.98 18.53
CA LEU A 297 8.85 -7.22 19.26
C LEU A 297 10.33 -7.55 19.05
N VAL A 298 10.98 -8.08 20.08
CA VAL A 298 12.28 -8.73 19.91
C VAL A 298 12.08 -10.05 19.18
N HIS A 299 12.92 -10.33 18.19
CA HIS A 299 12.81 -11.55 17.40
C HIS A 299 13.07 -12.80 18.28
N PRO A 300 12.20 -13.83 18.24
CA PRO A 300 12.31 -14.99 19.14
C PRO A 300 13.61 -15.79 18.94
N THR A 301 14.10 -15.86 17.70
CA THR A 301 15.34 -16.58 17.35
C THR A 301 16.59 -15.69 17.24
N ASP A 302 16.47 -14.36 17.36
CA ASP A 302 17.60 -13.44 17.20
C ASP A 302 17.38 -12.18 18.05
N ARG A 303 17.90 -12.17 19.28
CA ARG A 303 17.68 -11.09 20.24
C ARG A 303 18.24 -9.73 19.81
N SER A 304 19.11 -9.69 18.79
CA SER A 304 19.63 -8.45 18.22
C SER A 304 18.68 -7.79 17.22
N LYS A 305 17.66 -8.52 16.76
CA LYS A 305 16.66 -8.05 15.80
C LYS A 305 15.34 -7.71 16.47
N THR A 306 14.66 -6.76 15.85
CA THR A 306 13.27 -6.43 16.17
C THR A 306 12.40 -6.55 14.94
N ILE A 307 11.13 -6.89 15.16
CA ILE A 307 10.09 -6.97 14.14
C ILE A 307 9.11 -5.83 14.41
N GLU A 308 8.74 -5.07 13.37
CA GLU A 308 7.68 -4.07 13.44
C GLU A 308 6.32 -4.76 13.26
N LEU A 309 5.42 -4.57 14.23
CA LEU A 309 4.07 -5.12 14.22
C LEU A 309 3.03 -4.02 14.02
N HIS A 310 2.08 -4.30 13.13
CA HIS A 310 0.88 -3.50 12.92
C HIS A 310 -0.33 -4.20 13.52
N LEU A 311 -0.95 -3.60 14.54
CA LEU A 311 -2.20 -4.07 15.13
C LEU A 311 -3.35 -3.20 14.64
N ILE A 312 -4.24 -3.79 13.83
CA ILE A 312 -5.38 -3.12 13.20
C ILE A 312 -6.67 -3.60 13.84
N PHE A 313 -7.52 -2.68 14.28
CA PHE A 313 -8.85 -2.98 14.80
C PHE A 313 -9.94 -2.64 13.79
N ILE A 314 -10.89 -3.56 13.60
CA ILE A 314 -12.04 -3.39 12.71
C ILE A 314 -13.32 -3.39 13.54
N ASN A 315 -14.05 -2.28 13.50
CA ASN A 315 -15.35 -2.18 14.15
C ASN A 315 -16.45 -2.83 13.28
N LEU A 316 -16.91 -4.01 13.67
CA LEU A 316 -18.02 -4.72 13.03
C LEU A 316 -19.31 -4.62 13.85
N LYS A 317 -19.43 -3.62 14.70
CA LYS A 317 -20.66 -3.36 15.45
C LYS A 317 -21.74 -2.83 14.51
N THR A 318 -22.89 -3.49 14.51
CA THR A 318 -24.08 -2.96 13.85
C THR A 318 -24.72 -1.87 14.71
N THR A 319 -25.09 -0.75 14.10
CA THR A 319 -26.08 0.16 14.68
C THR A 319 -27.44 -0.52 14.58
N LYS A 320 -28.14 -0.65 15.70
CA LYS A 320 -29.54 -1.10 15.73
C LYS A 320 -30.44 -0.12 15.00
#